data_AF-B2AF23-F1
#
_entry.id   AF-B2AF23-F1
#
_cell.length_a   1.000
_cell.length_b   1.000
_cell.length_c   1.000
_cell.angle_alpha   90.00
_cell.angle_beta   90.00
_cell.angle_gamma   90.00
#
_symmetry.space_group_name_H-M   'P 1'
#
loop_
_entity.id
_entity.type
_entity.pdbx_description
1 polymer ?
#
loop_
_entity_poly.entity_id
_entity_poly.type
_entity_poly.pdbx_seq_one_letter_code
_entity_poly.pdbx_strand_id
1 'polypeptide(L)'
;MGGCPRSTMYRCERRCSCTVMTRIANLKQQNDWEESWEVWWTKHTKFILEREEKSRGPYSEEEAKLKEDFVSKVLPRYLRPLESGGRSIDPALCHTDLWPGHVKYRLDNESPLVFDANALWAHSELELGLFRNPRYPLGKAFFKKYKKVPISEPEEDFDNRNIMHMIRHQTNPLTAIHSFSFLGNMKMLVDRVNAEEKERKVAQDGKKSFEVKIESVTDDLKVLAT
;
A
#
# COMPACT_ATOMS: atom_id res chain seq x y z
N MET A 1 -45.20 -15.83 -9.03
CA MET A 1 -44.11 -15.99 -8.04
C MET A 1 -42.90 -15.23 -8.56
N GLY A 2 -42.63 -14.06 -7.97
CA GLY A 2 -41.59 -13.14 -8.44
C GLY A 2 -40.19 -13.69 -8.18
N GLY A 3 -39.38 -13.75 -9.22
CA GLY A 3 -37.96 -14.09 -9.12
C GLY A 3 -37.19 -12.98 -8.41
N CYS A 4 -36.42 -13.37 -7.40
CA CYS A 4 -35.46 -12.49 -6.72
C CYS A 4 -34.35 -12.09 -7.72
N PRO A 5 -34.09 -10.79 -7.97
CA PRO A 5 -33.01 -10.39 -8.86
C PRO A 5 -31.66 -10.64 -8.17
N ARG A 6 -30.92 -11.64 -8.66
CA ARG A 6 -29.49 -11.80 -8.35
C ARG A 6 -28.68 -10.75 -9.12
N SER A 7 -28.55 -9.51 -8.62
CA SER A 7 -27.47 -8.61 -9.08
C SER A 7 -27.20 -7.34 -8.26
N THR A 8 -27.95 -7.00 -7.20
CA THR A 8 -27.84 -5.66 -6.59
C THR A 8 -27.10 -5.54 -5.26
N MET A 9 -26.54 -6.60 -4.66
CA MET A 9 -26.20 -6.54 -3.23
C MET A 9 -24.80 -5.98 -2.85
N TYR A 10 -23.81 -5.79 -3.73
CA TYR A 10 -22.49 -5.29 -3.29
C TYR A 10 -21.71 -4.38 -4.25
N ARG A 11 -22.32 -3.89 -5.34
CA ARG A 11 -21.58 -3.13 -6.38
C ARG A 11 -21.59 -1.60 -6.20
N CYS A 12 -22.24 -1.06 -5.17
CA CYS A 12 -22.71 0.33 -5.24
C CYS A 12 -21.87 1.36 -4.48
N GLU A 13 -20.86 0.99 -3.70
CA GLU A 13 -20.02 1.98 -3.02
C GLU A 13 -18.56 1.59 -3.24
N ARG A 14 -17.85 2.36 -4.08
CA ARG A 14 -16.39 2.26 -4.27
C ARG A 14 -15.71 2.76 -2.99
N ARG A 15 -15.87 2.00 -1.91
CA ARG A 15 -15.39 2.30 -0.56
C ARG A 15 -14.60 1.10 -0.04
N CYS A 16 -13.60 1.38 0.77
CA CYS A 16 -12.73 0.37 1.35
C CYS A 16 -13.10 0.19 2.82
N SER A 17 -13.57 -1.00 3.22
CA SER A 17 -13.71 -1.43 4.62
C SER A 17 -14.34 -2.80 4.81
N CYS A 18 -14.82 -3.10 6.02
CA CYS A 18 -15.72 -4.21 6.31
C CYS A 18 -16.81 -3.77 7.29
N THR A 19 -18.08 -4.07 6.99
CA THR A 19 -19.22 -3.74 7.89
C THR A 19 -19.10 -4.42 9.26
N VAL A 20 -18.44 -5.57 9.32
CA VAL A 20 -18.23 -6.32 10.56
C VAL A 20 -16.83 -6.02 11.08
N MET A 21 -16.75 -5.77 12.39
CA MET A 21 -15.48 -5.65 13.11
C MET A 21 -14.69 -6.95 12.98
N THR A 22 -13.63 -6.94 12.17
CA THR A 22 -12.72 -8.07 12.04
C THR A 22 -11.61 -7.99 13.07
N ARG A 23 -10.89 -9.10 13.25
CA ARG A 23 -9.76 -9.18 14.16
C ARG A 23 -8.60 -9.88 13.50
N ILE A 24 -7.41 -9.38 13.78
CA ILE A 24 -6.18 -10.13 13.62
C ILE A 24 -5.78 -10.57 15.01
N ALA A 25 -5.82 -11.88 15.28
CA ALA A 25 -5.67 -12.40 16.64
C ALA A 25 -6.62 -11.72 17.64
N ASN A 26 -6.09 -11.15 18.72
CA ASN A 26 -6.86 -10.40 19.71
C ASN A 26 -7.11 -8.93 19.31
N LEU A 27 -6.55 -8.45 18.19
CA LEU A 27 -6.58 -7.06 17.78
C LEU A 27 -7.79 -6.74 16.90
N LYS A 28 -8.73 -5.95 17.45
CA LYS A 28 -9.81 -5.31 16.70
C LYS A 28 -9.24 -4.40 15.62
N GLN A 29 -9.61 -4.63 14.38
CA GLN A 29 -9.19 -3.77 13.28
C GLN A 29 -10.08 -2.53 13.21
N GLN A 30 -9.50 -1.35 13.00
CA GLN A 30 -10.28 -0.17 12.64
C GLN A 30 -10.69 -0.29 11.16
N ASN A 31 -11.95 -0.68 10.94
CA ASN A 31 -12.56 -0.88 9.63
C ASN A 31 -13.75 0.07 9.45
N ASP A 32 -13.54 1.36 9.70
CA ASP A 32 -14.55 2.37 9.32
C ASP A 32 -14.54 2.55 7.81
N TRP A 33 -15.69 2.86 7.21
CA TRP A 33 -15.82 3.03 5.77
C TRP A 33 -15.16 4.32 5.29
N GLU A 34 -14.33 4.21 4.25
CA GLU A 34 -13.68 5.36 3.62
C GLU A 34 -13.84 5.29 2.10
N GLU A 35 -13.95 6.47 1.48
CA GLU A 35 -14.09 6.60 0.02
C GLU A 35 -12.75 6.60 -0.71
N SER A 36 -11.65 6.85 0.00
CA SER A 36 -10.30 6.81 -0.56
C SER A 36 -9.46 5.77 0.17
N TRP A 37 -8.74 4.97 -0.63
CA TRP A 37 -7.77 4.02 -0.11
C TRP A 37 -6.59 4.71 0.60
N GLU A 38 -6.14 5.87 0.11
CA GLU A 38 -5.11 6.68 0.80
C GLU A 38 -5.56 7.04 2.23
N VAL A 39 -6.81 7.48 2.38
CA VAL A 39 -7.37 7.88 3.69
C VAL A 39 -7.49 6.67 4.62
N TRP A 40 -8.07 5.58 4.14
CA TRP A 40 -8.23 4.35 4.91
C TRP A 40 -6.88 3.82 5.40
N TRP A 41 -5.92 3.69 4.47
CA TRP A 41 -4.60 3.14 4.77
C TRP A 41 -3.81 4.05 5.71
N THR A 42 -3.96 5.37 5.59
CA THR A 42 -3.33 6.34 6.49
C THR A 42 -3.86 6.20 7.92
N LYS A 43 -5.19 6.12 8.09
CA LYS A 43 -5.82 5.89 9.40
C LYS A 43 -5.34 4.57 10.00
N HIS A 44 -5.37 3.50 9.21
CA HIS A 44 -4.92 2.17 9.64
C HIS A 44 -3.44 2.12 10.01
N THR A 45 -2.59 2.79 9.24
CA THR A 45 -1.14 2.86 9.49
C THR A 45 -0.86 3.59 10.80
N LYS A 46 -1.52 4.72 11.06
CA LYS A 46 -1.40 5.46 12.33
C LYS A 46 -1.81 4.59 13.52
N PHE A 47 -2.95 3.91 13.43
CA PHE A 47 -3.42 2.97 14.45
C PHE A 47 -2.39 1.88 14.78
N ILE A 48 -1.76 1.31 13.75
CA ILE A 48 -0.72 0.30 13.91
C ILE A 48 0.53 0.89 14.61
N LEU A 49 0.98 2.06 14.18
CA LEU A 49 2.18 2.71 14.71
C LEU A 49 2.02 3.13 16.18
N GLU A 50 0.84 3.64 16.55
CA GLU A 50 0.49 3.98 17.93
C GLU A 50 0.49 2.73 18.83
N ARG A 51 0.04 1.60 18.30
CA ARG A 51 0.04 0.32 19.03
C ARG A 51 1.45 -0.24 19.19
N GLU A 52 2.27 -0.17 18.14
CA GLU A 52 3.67 -0.58 18.19
C GLU A 52 4.39 0.19 19.29
N GLU A 53 4.24 1.53 19.29
CA GLU A 53 4.82 2.43 20.29
C GLU A 53 4.34 2.09 21.71
N LYS A 54 3.03 1.83 21.87
CA LYS A 54 2.48 1.40 23.16
C LYS A 54 3.05 0.06 23.64
N SER A 55 3.44 -0.83 22.73
CA SER A 55 3.97 -2.15 23.06
C SER A 55 5.48 -2.17 23.32
N ARG A 56 6.25 -1.42 22.54
CA ARG A 56 7.72 -1.37 22.58
C ARG A 56 8.23 -0.31 23.55
N GLY A 57 7.45 0.75 23.76
CA GLY A 57 7.87 1.98 24.43
C GLY A 57 8.05 3.13 23.43
N PRO A 58 8.34 4.34 23.95
CA PRO A 58 8.45 5.55 23.13
C PRO A 58 9.47 5.43 22.00
N TYR A 59 9.19 6.05 20.86
CA TYR A 59 10.16 6.19 19.79
C TYR A 59 11.32 7.12 20.18
N SER A 60 12.52 6.82 19.69
CA SER A 60 13.60 7.81 19.67
C SER A 60 13.21 8.99 18.76
N GLU A 61 13.93 10.12 18.85
CA GLU A 61 13.68 11.28 17.97
C GLU A 61 13.81 10.90 16.48
N GLU A 62 14.79 10.06 16.14
CA GLU A 62 14.99 9.54 14.78
C GLU A 62 13.83 8.65 14.33
N GLU A 63 13.36 7.75 15.20
CA GLU A 63 12.23 6.86 14.90
C GLU A 63 10.91 7.63 14.78
N ALA A 64 10.71 8.66 15.62
CA ALA A 64 9.56 9.55 15.56
C ALA A 64 9.55 10.35 14.24
N LYS A 65 10.71 10.85 13.82
CA LYS A 65 10.85 11.51 12.52
C LYS A 65 10.60 10.55 11.36
N LEU A 66 11.09 9.32 11.45
CA LEU A 66 10.84 8.28 10.46
C LEU A 66 9.33 7.97 10.35
N LYS A 67 8.62 7.86 11.47
CA LYS A 67 7.17 7.67 11.51
C LYS A 67 6.44 8.79 10.79
N GLU A 68 6.80 10.03 11.08
CA GLU A 68 6.23 11.21 10.45
C GLU A 68 6.46 11.22 8.94
N ASP A 69 7.71 11.01 8.50
CA ASP A 69 8.08 11.00 7.09
C ASP A 69 7.40 9.85 6.32
N PHE A 70 7.27 8.68 6.95
CA PHE A 70 6.55 7.56 6.34
C PHE A 70 5.08 7.91 6.08
N VAL A 71 4.39 8.43 7.09
CA VAL A 71 2.98 8.79 6.96
C VAL A 71 2.76 9.97 6.00
N SER A 72 3.62 10.99 6.08
CA SER A 72 3.44 12.26 5.35
C SER A 72 4.01 12.26 3.92
N LYS A 73 5.00 11.40 3.62
CA LYS A 73 5.63 11.32 2.30
C LYS A 73 5.36 10.00 1.59
N VAL A 74 5.60 8.87 2.25
CA VAL A 74 5.53 7.53 1.62
C VAL A 74 4.10 7.17 1.24
N LEU A 75 3.17 7.23 2.19
CA LEU A 75 1.77 6.88 1.95
C LEU A 75 1.17 7.68 0.79
N PRO A 76 1.20 9.03 0.79
CA PRO A 76 0.62 9.79 -0.31
C PRO A 76 1.34 9.58 -1.64
N ARG A 77 2.67 9.41 -1.64
CA ARG A 77 3.44 9.17 -2.87
C ARG A 77 3.01 7.90 -3.59
N TYR A 78 2.74 6.82 -2.86
CA TYR A 78 2.42 5.52 -3.46
C TYR A 78 0.92 5.21 -3.54
N LEU A 79 0.09 5.83 -2.71
CA LEU A 79 -1.36 5.57 -2.69
C LEU A 79 -2.15 6.57 -3.53
N ARG A 80 -1.83 7.86 -3.47
CA ARG A 80 -2.55 8.89 -4.23
C ARG A 80 -2.59 8.64 -5.73
N PRO A 81 -1.52 8.14 -6.39
CA PRO A 81 -1.58 7.83 -7.80
C PRO A 81 -2.70 6.85 -8.17
N LEU A 82 -3.06 5.91 -7.29
CA LEU A 82 -4.08 4.88 -7.56
C LEU A 82 -5.48 5.47 -7.80
N GLU A 83 -5.77 6.64 -7.22
CA GLU A 83 -7.08 7.30 -7.25
C GLU A 83 -7.01 8.71 -7.86
N SER A 84 -5.91 9.03 -8.56
CA SER A 84 -5.71 10.32 -9.23
C SER A 84 -5.37 10.16 -10.71
N GLY A 85 -5.49 11.24 -11.49
CA GLY A 85 -5.28 11.19 -12.94
C GLY A 85 -6.38 10.41 -13.68
N GLY A 86 -7.61 10.43 -13.16
CA GLY A 86 -8.74 9.67 -13.70
C GLY A 86 -8.79 8.19 -13.31
N ARG A 87 -7.82 7.72 -12.50
CA ARG A 87 -7.81 6.37 -11.94
C ARG A 87 -8.73 6.27 -10.72
N SER A 88 -9.23 5.06 -10.48
CA SER A 88 -9.99 4.72 -9.28
C SER A 88 -9.72 3.27 -8.92
N ILE A 89 -9.73 2.98 -7.63
CA ILE A 89 -9.67 1.60 -7.14
C ILE A 89 -11.06 0.99 -7.21
N ASP A 90 -11.14 -0.25 -7.70
CA ASP A 90 -12.30 -1.11 -7.51
C ASP A 90 -11.97 -2.04 -6.32
N PRO A 91 -12.60 -1.83 -5.14
CA PRO A 91 -12.28 -2.61 -3.96
C PRO A 91 -12.53 -4.12 -4.19
N ALA A 92 -11.54 -4.94 -3.86
CA ALA A 92 -11.65 -6.38 -3.87
C ALA A 92 -11.78 -6.91 -2.44
N LEU A 93 -12.51 -8.02 -2.27
CA LEU A 93 -12.54 -8.73 -1.00
C LEU A 93 -11.21 -9.45 -0.79
N CYS A 94 -10.39 -8.90 0.10
CA CYS A 94 -9.08 -9.43 0.50
C CYS A 94 -9.21 -10.24 1.79
N HIS A 95 -8.42 -11.31 1.92
CA HIS A 95 -8.31 -12.14 3.12
C HIS A 95 -7.42 -11.49 4.18
N THR A 96 -6.36 -10.80 3.75
CA THR A 96 -5.41 -9.99 4.55
C THR A 96 -4.71 -10.72 5.70
N ASP A 97 -4.71 -12.05 5.70
CA ASP A 97 -3.98 -12.90 6.66
C ASP A 97 -3.65 -14.28 6.06
N LEU A 98 -3.41 -14.31 4.75
CA LEU A 98 -3.20 -15.52 3.96
C LEU A 98 -1.74 -16.01 4.02
N TRP A 99 -1.30 -16.52 5.17
CA TRP A 99 0.04 -17.12 5.33
C TRP A 99 -0.06 -18.66 5.33
N PRO A 100 1.04 -19.42 5.12
CA PRO A 100 0.99 -20.89 4.97
C PRO A 100 0.24 -21.65 6.07
N GLY A 101 0.20 -21.14 7.31
CA GLY A 101 -0.54 -21.76 8.41
C GLY A 101 -2.06 -21.76 8.20
N HIS A 102 -2.58 -20.77 7.48
CA HIS A 102 -4.00 -20.58 7.17
C HIS A 102 -4.43 -21.20 5.83
N VAL A 103 -3.52 -21.90 5.15
CA VAL A 103 -3.81 -22.60 3.91
C VAL A 103 -3.67 -24.10 4.12
N LYS A 104 -4.72 -24.85 3.81
CA LYS A 104 -4.68 -26.32 3.70
C LYS A 104 -5.09 -26.72 2.29
N TYR A 105 -4.83 -27.95 1.91
CA TYR A 105 -5.40 -28.53 0.70
C TYR A 105 -6.56 -29.45 1.08
N ARG A 106 -7.56 -29.58 0.21
CA ARG A 106 -8.53 -30.67 0.32
C ARG A 106 -7.81 -32.00 0.10
N LEU A 107 -8.54 -33.10 0.33
CA LEU A 107 -8.03 -34.47 0.09
C LEU A 107 -7.60 -34.70 -1.37
N ASP A 108 -8.06 -33.86 -2.31
CA ASP A 108 -7.64 -33.87 -3.71
C ASP A 108 -6.22 -33.33 -3.94
N ASN A 109 -5.59 -32.70 -2.93
CA ASN A 109 -4.29 -32.02 -3.00
C ASN A 109 -4.16 -30.94 -4.08
N GLU A 110 -5.27 -30.48 -4.66
CA GLU A 110 -5.30 -29.50 -5.75
C GLU A 110 -6.11 -28.25 -5.36
N SER A 111 -7.11 -28.40 -4.50
CA SER A 111 -7.99 -27.33 -4.08
C SER A 111 -7.51 -26.71 -2.75
N PRO A 112 -7.05 -25.45 -2.73
CA PRO A 112 -6.70 -24.79 -1.49
C PRO A 112 -7.97 -24.44 -0.68
N LEU A 113 -7.90 -24.68 0.63
CA LEU A 113 -8.81 -24.20 1.64
C LEU A 113 -8.10 -23.09 2.41
N VAL A 114 -8.77 -21.95 2.58
CA VAL A 114 -8.26 -20.78 3.30
C VAL A 114 -9.08 -20.57 4.57
N PHE A 115 -8.41 -20.23 5.68
CA PHE A 115 -9.01 -20.12 7.00
C PHE A 115 -8.58 -18.80 7.68
N ASP A 116 -9.30 -18.43 8.74
CA ASP A 116 -8.93 -17.31 9.61
C ASP A 116 -8.75 -15.97 8.88
N ALA A 117 -9.68 -15.69 7.96
CA ALA A 117 -9.71 -14.44 7.21
C ALA A 117 -9.89 -13.22 8.11
N ASN A 118 -9.00 -12.24 7.97
CA ASN A 118 -9.24 -10.88 8.40
C ASN A 118 -9.84 -10.08 7.23
N ALA A 119 -11.05 -10.46 6.82
CA ALA A 119 -11.64 -10.02 5.57
C ALA A 119 -11.82 -8.49 5.47
N LEU A 120 -11.46 -7.91 4.33
CA LEU A 120 -11.51 -6.47 4.08
C LEU A 120 -11.79 -6.18 2.61
N TRP A 121 -12.72 -5.27 2.30
CA TRP A 121 -12.81 -4.67 0.96
C TRP A 121 -11.70 -3.62 0.83
N ALA A 122 -10.73 -3.89 -0.02
CA ALA A 122 -9.49 -3.13 -0.11
C ALA A 122 -8.93 -3.08 -1.53
N HIS A 123 -7.86 -2.32 -1.72
CA HIS A 123 -7.03 -2.45 -2.92
C HIS A 123 -6.48 -3.87 -3.05
N SER A 124 -6.63 -4.47 -4.23
CA SER A 124 -6.29 -5.88 -4.47
C SER A 124 -4.81 -6.21 -4.25
N GLU A 125 -3.90 -5.25 -4.43
CA GLU A 125 -2.46 -5.46 -4.18
C GLU A 125 -2.13 -5.64 -2.69
N LEU A 126 -3.05 -5.29 -1.77
CA LEU A 126 -2.89 -5.53 -0.35
C LEU A 126 -2.54 -6.98 -0.04
N GLU A 127 -3.22 -7.94 -0.67
CA GLU A 127 -2.99 -9.37 -0.38
C GLU A 127 -1.56 -9.79 -0.74
N LEU A 128 -0.99 -9.18 -1.78
CA LEU A 128 0.35 -9.51 -2.26
C LEU A 128 1.46 -9.08 -1.28
N GLY A 129 1.18 -8.10 -0.43
CA GLY A 129 2.11 -7.65 0.62
C GLY A 129 2.55 -8.79 1.54
N LEU A 130 1.62 -9.68 1.92
CA LEU A 130 1.93 -10.81 2.78
C LEU A 130 2.86 -11.83 2.09
N PHE A 131 2.78 -11.96 0.77
CA PHE A 131 3.63 -12.89 0.00
C PHE A 131 5.07 -12.42 -0.13
N ARG A 132 5.33 -11.12 0.03
CA ARG A 132 6.69 -10.59 0.12
C ARG A 132 7.35 -10.90 1.45
N ASN A 133 6.58 -11.27 2.47
CA ASN A 133 7.13 -11.53 3.78
C ASN A 133 7.99 -12.81 3.73
N PRO A 134 9.31 -12.72 3.97
CA PRO A 134 10.20 -13.87 3.88
C PRO A 134 9.87 -14.96 4.92
N ARG A 135 9.13 -14.61 5.97
CA ARG A 135 8.63 -15.57 6.98
C ARG A 135 7.58 -16.53 6.44
N TYR A 136 6.86 -16.16 5.39
CA TYR A 136 5.67 -16.86 4.91
C TYR A 136 5.82 -17.34 3.46
N PRO A 137 6.80 -18.21 3.16
CA PRO A 137 7.02 -18.67 1.79
C PRO A 137 5.89 -19.63 1.37
N LEU A 138 4.88 -19.12 0.67
CA LEU A 138 3.84 -19.93 0.01
C LEU A 138 4.36 -20.66 -1.24
N GLY A 139 5.57 -20.33 -1.70
CA GLY A 139 6.23 -20.94 -2.84
C GLY A 139 5.87 -20.30 -4.19
N LYS A 140 6.73 -20.51 -5.19
CA LYS A 140 6.61 -19.89 -6.52
C LYS A 140 5.33 -20.29 -7.27
N ALA A 141 4.86 -21.53 -7.08
CA ALA A 141 3.66 -22.05 -7.75
C ALA A 141 2.38 -21.35 -7.28
N PHE A 142 2.23 -21.17 -5.96
CA PHE A 142 1.11 -20.42 -5.37
C PHE A 142 1.14 -18.98 -5.85
N PHE A 143 2.30 -18.32 -5.75
CA PHE A 143 2.47 -16.95 -6.22
C PHE A 143 2.12 -16.79 -7.70
N LYS A 144 2.58 -17.69 -8.59
CA LYS A 144 2.24 -17.64 -10.02
C LYS A 144 0.74 -17.74 -10.29
N LYS A 145 0.01 -18.53 -9.52
CA LYS A 145 -1.45 -18.65 -9.64
C LYS A 145 -2.17 -17.43 -9.06
N TYR A 146 -1.67 -16.89 -7.95
CA TYR A 146 -2.26 -15.75 -7.26
C TYR A 146 -1.96 -14.40 -7.95
N LYS A 147 -0.78 -14.23 -8.57
CA LYS A 147 -0.37 -13.03 -9.33
C LYS A 147 -1.21 -12.78 -10.61
N LYS A 148 -2.37 -13.42 -10.73
CA LYS A 148 -3.43 -12.99 -11.65
C LYS A 148 -4.11 -11.69 -11.18
N VAL A 149 -3.84 -11.23 -9.95
CA VAL A 149 -4.20 -9.90 -9.49
C VAL A 149 -3.59 -8.85 -10.43
N PRO A 150 -4.40 -7.97 -11.04
CA PRO A 150 -3.91 -6.90 -11.89
C PRO A 150 -2.97 -5.97 -11.14
N ILE A 151 -1.87 -5.58 -11.79
CA ILE A 151 -0.99 -4.53 -11.30
C ILE A 151 -1.68 -3.20 -11.60
N SER A 152 -1.73 -2.32 -10.60
CA SER A 152 -2.33 -0.99 -10.74
C SER A 152 -1.30 0.00 -11.26
N GLU A 153 -1.74 0.91 -12.11
CA GLU A 153 -0.92 2.04 -12.54
C GLU A 153 -0.68 3.04 -11.40
N PRO A 154 0.52 3.64 -11.26
CA PRO A 154 1.73 3.38 -12.04
C PRO A 154 2.37 2.03 -11.69
N GLU A 155 2.72 1.21 -12.70
CA GLU A 155 3.30 -0.12 -12.47
C GLU A 155 4.68 -0.05 -11.81
N GLU A 156 5.47 1.02 -12.04
CA GLU A 156 6.78 1.22 -11.44
C GLU A 156 6.72 1.33 -9.90
N ASP A 157 5.56 1.73 -9.37
CA ASP A 157 5.32 1.85 -7.93
C ASP A 157 4.88 0.52 -7.30
N PHE A 158 4.58 -0.51 -8.10
CA PHE A 158 4.06 -1.79 -7.63
C PHE A 158 4.92 -2.42 -6.54
N ASP A 159 6.24 -2.49 -6.74
CA ASP A 159 7.15 -3.13 -5.80
C ASP A 159 7.13 -2.42 -4.44
N ASN A 160 7.16 -1.08 -4.46
CA ASN A 160 7.11 -0.23 -3.27
C ASN A 160 5.76 -0.33 -2.55
N ARG A 161 4.64 -0.36 -3.29
CA ARG A 161 3.30 -0.58 -2.71
C ARG A 161 3.20 -1.93 -2.00
N ASN A 162 3.78 -2.99 -2.58
CA ASN A 162 3.76 -4.30 -1.94
C ASN A 162 4.62 -4.33 -0.67
N ILE A 163 5.78 -3.66 -0.65
CA ILE A 163 6.59 -3.52 0.57
C ILE A 163 5.82 -2.74 1.63
N MET A 164 5.16 -1.65 1.26
CA MET A 164 4.31 -0.87 2.15
C MET A 164 3.13 -1.72 2.70
N HIS A 165 2.49 -2.55 1.88
CA HIS A 165 1.45 -3.46 2.35
C HIS A 165 2.02 -4.57 3.26
N MET A 166 3.21 -5.08 2.97
CA MET A 166 3.91 -6.05 3.82
C MET A 166 4.17 -5.52 5.24
N ILE A 167 4.53 -4.23 5.37
CA ILE A 167 4.80 -3.57 6.66
C ILE A 167 3.63 -3.72 7.64
N ARG A 168 2.38 -3.69 7.15
CA ARG A 168 1.17 -3.94 7.96
C ARG A 168 1.22 -5.27 8.73
N HIS A 169 1.83 -6.29 8.15
CA HIS A 169 1.88 -7.63 8.73
C HIS A 169 3.08 -7.84 9.66
N GLN A 170 4.03 -6.89 9.73
CA GLN A 170 5.19 -6.98 10.61
C GLN A 170 4.86 -6.53 12.05
N THR A 171 3.83 -5.70 12.22
CA THR A 171 3.39 -5.12 13.49
C THR A 171 2.28 -5.92 14.18
N ASN A 172 1.92 -7.09 13.65
CA ASN A 172 0.91 -7.94 14.27
C ASN A 172 1.43 -8.46 15.63
N PRO A 173 0.68 -8.34 16.73
CA PRO A 173 1.10 -8.81 18.06
C PRO A 173 1.47 -10.31 18.12
N LEU A 174 0.97 -11.18 17.23
CA LEU A 174 1.42 -12.58 17.14
C LEU A 174 2.79 -12.74 16.47
N THR A 175 3.28 -11.71 15.78
CA THR A 175 4.53 -11.73 15.00
C THR A 175 5.59 -10.78 15.55
N ALA A 176 5.35 -10.17 16.72
CA ALA A 176 6.19 -9.16 17.38
C ALA A 176 7.54 -9.70 17.90
N ILE A 177 8.23 -10.53 17.11
CA ILE A 177 9.55 -11.08 17.41
C ILE A 177 10.67 -10.32 16.66
N HIS A 178 10.38 -9.41 15.70
CA HIS A 178 11.43 -8.66 14.98
C HIS A 178 11.07 -7.20 14.64
N SER A 179 11.04 -6.32 15.65
CA SER A 179 10.92 -4.86 15.50
C SER A 179 11.95 -4.26 14.51
N PHE A 180 13.14 -4.87 14.41
CA PHE A 180 14.20 -4.42 13.49
C PHE A 180 13.82 -4.46 12.01
N SER A 181 12.95 -5.39 11.59
CA SER A 181 12.54 -5.50 10.18
C SER A 181 11.50 -4.47 9.76
N PHE A 182 10.74 -3.93 10.71
CA PHE A 182 9.64 -2.98 10.46
C PHE A 182 10.18 -1.57 10.17
N LEU A 183 10.96 -1.01 11.10
CA LEU A 183 11.55 0.33 10.94
C LEU A 183 12.53 0.38 9.77
N GLY A 184 13.27 -0.71 9.51
CA GLY A 184 14.17 -0.81 8.35
C GLY A 184 13.43 -0.67 7.01
N ASN A 185 12.29 -1.35 6.85
CA ASN A 185 11.48 -1.24 5.63
C ASN A 185 10.83 0.14 5.48
N MET A 186 10.37 0.74 6.59
CA MET A 186 9.88 2.13 6.57
C MET A 186 10.98 3.08 6.12
N LYS A 187 12.18 2.96 6.69
CA LYS A 187 13.33 3.79 6.35
C LYS A 187 13.70 3.67 4.88
N MET A 188 13.75 2.45 4.35
CA MET A 188 14.03 2.20 2.94
C MET A 188 13.02 2.91 2.02
N LEU A 189 11.72 2.85 2.33
CA LEU A 189 10.71 3.54 1.52
C LEU A 189 10.81 5.07 1.65
N VAL A 190 11.11 5.59 2.84
CA VAL A 190 11.35 7.02 3.05
C VAL A 190 12.57 7.51 2.27
N ASP A 191 13.69 6.79 2.35
CA ASP A 191 14.91 7.10 1.59
C ASP A 191 14.63 7.10 0.08
N ARG A 192 13.83 6.14 -0.40
CA ARG A 192 13.43 6.06 -1.81
C ARG A 192 12.61 7.28 -2.24
N VAL A 193 11.59 7.67 -1.46
CA VAL A 193 10.78 8.85 -1.79
C VAL A 193 11.62 10.13 -1.76
N ASN A 194 12.52 10.28 -0.77
CA ASN A 194 13.43 11.42 -0.72
C ASN A 194 14.36 11.48 -1.95
N ALA A 195 14.83 10.33 -2.46
CA ALA A 195 15.62 10.26 -3.68
C ALA A 195 14.79 10.67 -4.91
N GLU A 196 13.57 10.16 -5.04
CA GLU A 196 12.64 10.53 -6.13
C GLU A 196 12.31 12.03 -6.12
N GLU A 197 12.09 12.62 -4.94
CA GLU A 197 11.87 14.06 -4.80
C GLU A 197 13.09 14.87 -5.23
N LYS A 198 14.30 14.40 -4.89
CA LYS A 198 15.55 15.04 -5.30
C LYS A 198 15.72 15.00 -6.82
N GLU A 199 15.47 13.84 -7.43
CA GLU A 199 15.52 13.67 -8.89
C GLU A 199 14.51 14.58 -9.60
N ARG A 200 13.28 14.67 -9.08
CA ARG A 200 12.23 15.58 -9.62
C ARG A 200 12.64 17.05 -9.53
N LYS A 201 13.22 17.47 -8.41
CA LYS A 201 13.72 18.85 -8.23
C LYS A 201 14.83 19.16 -9.23
N VAL A 202 15.80 18.26 -9.38
CA VAL A 202 16.89 18.41 -10.36
C VAL A 202 16.35 18.51 -11.79
N ALA A 203 15.38 17.66 -12.16
CA ALA A 203 14.76 17.71 -13.47
C ALA A 203 13.97 19.02 -13.70
N GLN A 204 13.26 19.50 -12.68
CA GLN A 204 12.50 20.75 -12.74
C GLN A 204 13.41 21.97 -12.89
N ASP A 205 14.51 22.03 -12.14
CA ASP A 205 15.50 23.10 -12.21
C ASP A 205 16.26 23.09 -13.54
N GLY A 206 16.58 21.89 -14.07
CA GLY A 206 17.15 21.72 -15.40
C GLY A 206 16.23 22.23 -16.51
N LYS A 207 14.92 21.93 -16.43
CA LYS A 207 13.93 22.41 -17.40
C LYS A 207 13.79 23.94 -17.38
N LYS A 208 13.74 24.55 -16.18
CA LYS A 208 13.73 26.01 -16.03
C LYS A 208 14.98 26.66 -16.62
N SER A 209 16.17 26.08 -16.38
CA SER A 209 17.42 26.59 -16.96
C SER A 209 17.43 26.53 -18.50
N PHE A 210 16.84 25.48 -19.09
CA PHE A 210 16.72 25.36 -20.54
C PHE A 210 15.73 26.36 -21.14
N GLU A 211 14.56 26.56 -20.52
CA GLU A 211 13.58 27.56 -20.95
C GLU A 211 14.17 28.99 -20.92
N VAL A 212 14.89 29.37 -19.86
CA VAL A 212 15.58 30.66 -19.76
C VAL A 212 16.61 30.85 -20.88
N LYS A 213 17.35 29.80 -21.24
CA LYS A 213 18.31 29.86 -22.37
C LYS A 213 17.63 30.03 -23.72
N ILE A 214 16.45 29.44 -23.92
CA ILE A 214 15.68 29.64 -25.16
C ILE A 214 15.21 31.10 -25.24
N GLU A 215 14.64 31.62 -24.15
CA GLU A 215 14.16 33.01 -24.11
C GLU A 215 15.28 34.00 -24.41
N SER A 216 16.47 33.84 -23.79
CA SER A 216 17.62 34.74 -24.07
C SER A 216 18.06 34.70 -25.52
N VAL A 217 18.14 33.50 -26.14
CA VAL A 217 18.52 33.36 -27.55
C VAL A 217 17.45 33.98 -28.47
N THR A 218 16.16 33.83 -28.14
CA THR A 218 15.09 34.44 -28.92
C THR A 218 15.08 35.97 -28.82
N ASP A 219 15.46 36.54 -27.68
CA ASP A 219 15.54 37.99 -27.52
C ASP A 219 16.77 38.57 -28.24
N ASP A 220 17.93 37.90 -28.18
CA ASP A 220 19.11 38.28 -28.96
C ASP A 220 18.82 38.29 -30.48
N LEU A 221 18.05 37.31 -30.97
CA LEU A 221 17.63 37.24 -32.37
C LEU A 221 16.65 38.36 -32.76
N LYS A 222 15.77 38.81 -31.85
CA LYS A 222 14.86 39.94 -32.10
C LYS A 222 15.62 41.26 -32.20
N VAL A 223 16.63 41.47 -31.34
CA VAL A 223 17.48 42.69 -31.36
C VAL A 223 18.26 42.80 -32.67
N LEU A 224 18.74 41.68 -33.22
CA LEU A 224 19.47 41.65 -34.49
C LEU A 224 18.57 41.85 -35.73
N ALA A 225 17.26 41.72 -35.59
CA ALA A 225 16.29 41.85 -36.69
C ALA A 225 15.67 43.26 -36.82
N THR A 226 16.10 44.23 -36.00
CA THR A 226 15.74 45.65 -36.04
C THR A 226 16.91 46.52 -36.47
#